data_AF-A0A3L7SNE8-F1
#
_entry.id   AF-A0A3L7SNE8-F1
#
_cell.length_a   1.000
_cell.length_b   1.000
_cell.length_c   1.000
_cell.angle_alpha   90.00
_cell.angle_beta   90.00
_cell.angle_gamma   90.00
#
_symmetry.space_group_name_H-M   'P 1'
#
loop_
_entity.id
_entity.type
_entity.pdbx_description
1 polymer ?
#
loop_
_entity_poly.entity_id
_entity_poly.type
_entity_poly.pdbx_seq_one_letter_code
_entity_poly.pdbx_strand_id
1 'polypeptide(L)'
;RAWITSLLTNYSQTFAPLKNAGENGEKFLTGEMAEWVKDNSPTLLQPENADSLKGLVEFLAAQGGRRELQPFDPALIAAGREIFKGGKLAQGTLTSNCSDCHAMKPVDGTESLGDGAGPGYPTLTGYAGKQWLQDFVKNPAHESFYGVERNLMPPFEAKLSQKELTLLIDWMIGDYFRSNHVEAGGERKE
;
A
#
# COMPACT_ATOMS: atom_id res chain seq x y z
N ARG A 1 -4.59 -5.98 3.46
CA ARG A 1 -5.72 -5.14 3.91
C ARG A 1 -5.36 -4.30 5.13
N ALA A 2 -5.05 -4.90 6.30
CA ALA A 2 -4.73 -4.14 7.53
C ALA A 2 -3.66 -3.05 7.35
N TRP A 3 -2.56 -3.35 6.63
CA TRP A 3 -1.55 -2.36 6.26
C TRP A 3 -2.13 -1.14 5.54
N ILE A 4 -2.91 -1.37 4.47
CA ILE A 4 -3.55 -0.30 3.68
C ILE A 4 -4.54 0.49 4.53
N THR A 5 -5.36 -0.18 5.36
CA THR A 5 -6.24 0.51 6.31
C THR A 5 -5.44 1.43 7.22
N SER A 6 -4.33 0.95 7.78
CA SER A 6 -3.43 1.73 8.64
C SER A 6 -2.86 2.95 7.92
N LEU A 7 -2.43 2.79 6.66
CA LEU A 7 -1.96 3.91 5.83
C LEU A 7 -3.02 4.99 5.62
N LEU A 8 -4.29 4.61 5.48
CA LEU A 8 -5.37 5.55 5.18
C LEU A 8 -5.98 6.22 6.42
N THR A 9 -5.81 5.62 7.60
CA THR A 9 -6.50 6.09 8.82
C THR A 9 -5.56 6.46 9.96
N ASN A 10 -4.31 5.97 9.95
CA ASN A 10 -3.38 6.13 11.06
C ASN A 10 -1.91 6.30 10.62
N TYR A 11 -1.70 6.95 9.48
CA TYR A 11 -0.40 7.08 8.82
C TYR A 11 0.76 7.47 9.74
N SER A 12 0.60 8.53 10.55
CA SER A 12 1.67 9.01 11.44
C SER A 12 2.08 7.99 12.49
N GLN A 13 1.17 7.11 12.92
CA GLN A 13 1.50 6.01 13.83
C GLN A 13 2.09 4.82 13.08
N THR A 14 1.56 4.50 11.89
CA THR A 14 2.12 3.46 11.01
C THR A 14 3.60 3.71 10.73
N PHE A 15 3.97 4.97 10.53
CA PHE A 15 5.34 5.39 10.24
C PHE A 15 6.10 5.97 11.43
N ALA A 16 5.56 5.91 12.65
CA ALA A 16 6.23 6.44 13.84
C ALA A 16 7.70 6.03 14.01
N PRO A 17 8.14 4.80 13.62
CA PRO A 17 9.57 4.44 13.67
C PRO A 17 10.50 5.34 12.85
N LEU A 18 10.00 6.07 11.84
CA LEU A 18 10.80 7.01 11.03
C LEU A 18 11.36 8.18 11.84
N LYS A 19 10.85 8.46 13.05
CA LYS A 19 11.47 9.40 13.99
C LYS A 19 12.94 9.06 14.29
N ASN A 20 13.28 7.77 14.20
CA ASN A 20 14.65 7.30 14.42
C ASN A 20 15.59 7.53 13.23
N ALA A 21 15.08 8.04 12.09
CA ALA A 21 15.85 8.32 10.88
C ALA A 21 16.24 9.82 10.74
N GLY A 22 16.11 10.60 11.82
CA GLY A 22 16.48 12.02 11.86
C GLY A 22 15.53 12.92 11.07
N GLU A 23 15.99 14.13 10.74
CA GLU A 23 15.18 15.18 10.07
C GLU A 23 14.54 14.70 8.76
N ASN A 24 15.25 13.86 7.99
CA ASN A 24 14.70 13.31 6.76
C ASN A 24 13.56 12.31 7.01
N GLY A 25 13.55 11.64 8.17
CA GLY A 25 12.45 10.74 8.56
C GLY A 25 11.23 11.52 9.01
N GLU A 26 11.43 12.64 9.69
CA GLU A 26 10.36 13.54 10.12
C GLU A 26 9.57 14.11 8.93
N LYS A 27 10.23 14.38 7.79
CA LYS A 27 9.55 14.83 6.55
C LYS A 27 8.43 13.89 6.09
N PHE A 28 8.53 12.58 6.36
CA PHE A 28 7.44 11.65 6.05
C PHE A 28 6.28 11.78 7.02
N LEU A 29 6.55 12.10 8.28
CA LEU A 29 5.54 12.20 9.34
C LEU A 29 4.71 13.49 9.24
N THR A 30 5.24 14.50 8.55
CA THR A 30 4.60 15.79 8.32
C THR A 30 4.38 16.09 6.83
N GLY A 31 4.54 15.09 5.95
CA GLY A 31 4.36 15.25 4.51
C GLY A 31 2.89 15.25 4.07
N GLU A 32 2.66 15.47 2.78
CA GLU A 32 1.32 15.65 2.19
C GLU A 32 0.37 14.47 2.47
N MET A 33 0.86 13.21 2.43
CA MET A 33 0.02 12.06 2.80
C MET A 33 -0.33 12.03 4.29
N ALA A 34 0.58 12.49 5.17
CA ALA A 34 0.30 12.56 6.60
C ALA A 34 -0.76 13.64 6.90
N GLU A 35 -0.66 14.79 6.23
CA GLU A 35 -1.67 15.85 6.30
C GLU A 35 -3.00 15.39 5.71
N TRP A 36 -3.00 14.76 4.54
CA TRP A 36 -4.20 14.21 3.93
C TRP A 36 -4.92 13.22 4.86
N VAL A 37 -4.17 12.30 5.50
CA VAL A 37 -4.78 11.34 6.45
C VAL A 37 -5.29 12.04 7.69
N LYS A 38 -4.59 13.06 8.21
CA LYS A 38 -5.08 13.86 9.34
C LYS A 38 -6.42 14.52 9.02
N ASP A 39 -6.59 15.04 7.82
CA ASP A 39 -7.80 15.75 7.40
C ASP A 39 -8.95 14.79 7.04
N ASN A 40 -8.64 13.61 6.49
CA ASN A 40 -9.65 12.69 5.97
C ASN A 40 -9.99 11.52 6.90
N SER A 41 -9.08 11.10 7.79
CA SER A 41 -9.30 9.97 8.70
C SER A 41 -10.55 10.13 9.57
N PRO A 42 -10.85 11.31 10.17
CA PRO A 42 -12.08 11.50 10.94
C PRO A 42 -13.36 11.23 10.14
N THR A 43 -13.38 11.59 8.85
CA THR A 43 -14.50 11.30 7.95
C THR A 43 -14.52 9.83 7.53
N LEU A 44 -13.37 9.27 7.16
CA LEU A 44 -13.25 7.86 6.76
C LEU A 44 -13.64 6.88 7.87
N LEU A 45 -13.39 7.24 9.13
CA LEU A 45 -13.69 6.42 10.30
C LEU A 45 -15.13 6.56 10.82
N GLN A 46 -15.96 7.42 10.22
CA GLN A 46 -17.38 7.48 10.56
C GLN A 46 -18.05 6.13 10.24
N PRO A 47 -18.95 5.60 11.11
CA PRO A 47 -19.63 4.33 10.87
C PRO A 47 -20.34 4.25 9.52
N GLU A 48 -20.91 5.36 9.05
CA GLU A 48 -21.60 5.49 7.76
C GLU A 48 -20.67 5.24 6.57
N ASN A 49 -19.37 5.50 6.74
CA ASN A 49 -18.34 5.35 5.72
C ASN A 49 -17.61 4.00 5.79
N ALA A 50 -18.02 3.08 6.67
CA ALA A 50 -17.36 1.78 6.84
C ALA A 50 -17.24 0.99 5.53
N ASP A 51 -18.31 0.94 4.72
CA ASP A 51 -18.28 0.27 3.42
C ASP A 51 -17.49 1.05 2.37
N SER A 52 -17.45 2.38 2.46
CA SER A 52 -16.61 3.21 1.58
C SER A 52 -15.12 2.94 1.84
N LEU A 53 -14.71 2.94 3.11
CA LEU A 53 -13.34 2.59 3.51
C LEU A 53 -13.00 1.15 3.13
N LYS A 54 -13.91 0.20 3.36
CA LYS A 54 -13.73 -1.20 2.96
C LYS A 54 -13.54 -1.34 1.46
N GLY A 55 -14.36 -0.68 0.65
CA GLY A 55 -14.26 -0.65 -0.81
C GLY A 55 -12.92 -0.08 -1.28
N LEU A 56 -12.52 1.08 -0.76
CA LEU A 56 -11.23 1.71 -1.10
C LEU A 56 -10.04 0.80 -0.75
N VAL A 57 -10.05 0.18 0.45
CA VAL A 57 -9.02 -0.77 0.87
C VAL A 57 -9.00 -2.02 -0.03
N GLU A 58 -10.18 -2.53 -0.40
CA GLU A 58 -10.32 -3.68 -1.30
C GLU A 58 -9.72 -3.39 -2.68
N PHE A 59 -10.06 -2.24 -3.25
CA PHE A 59 -9.55 -1.79 -4.55
C PHE A 59 -8.03 -1.67 -4.55
N LEU A 60 -7.45 -0.99 -3.55
CA LEU A 60 -5.99 -0.83 -3.42
C LEU A 60 -5.29 -2.18 -3.18
N ALA A 61 -5.87 -3.06 -2.35
CA ALA A 61 -5.31 -4.37 -2.07
C ALA A 61 -5.30 -5.28 -3.31
N ALA A 62 -6.32 -5.18 -4.17
CA ALA A 62 -6.43 -5.96 -5.39
C ALA A 62 -5.32 -5.64 -6.40
N GLN A 63 -4.79 -4.41 -6.40
CA GLN A 63 -3.74 -4.01 -7.35
C GLN A 63 -2.47 -4.85 -7.22
N GLY A 64 -2.14 -5.35 -6.04
CA GLY A 64 -0.94 -6.14 -5.83
C GLY A 64 -1.02 -7.58 -6.33
N GLY A 65 -2.21 -8.10 -6.66
CA GLY A 65 -2.40 -9.49 -7.11
C GLY A 65 -1.97 -10.56 -6.08
N ARG A 66 -1.92 -10.18 -4.80
CA ARG A 66 -1.40 -11.01 -3.70
C ARG A 66 -2.37 -12.14 -3.33
N ARG A 67 -1.91 -13.40 -3.41
CA ARG A 67 -2.76 -14.60 -3.24
C ARG A 67 -3.35 -14.72 -1.85
N GLU A 68 -2.59 -14.36 -0.83
CA GLU A 68 -3.00 -14.37 0.57
C GLU A 68 -4.00 -13.26 0.93
N LEU A 69 -4.24 -12.31 0.03
CA LEU A 69 -5.33 -11.35 0.15
C LEU A 69 -6.61 -11.82 -0.57
N GLN A 70 -6.58 -12.93 -1.30
CA GLN A 70 -7.78 -13.48 -1.94
C GLN A 70 -8.72 -14.17 -0.92
N PRO A 71 -10.02 -14.28 -1.23
CA PRO A 71 -10.71 -13.72 -2.41
C PRO A 71 -10.86 -12.20 -2.33
N PHE A 72 -11.07 -11.58 -3.50
CA PHE A 72 -11.47 -10.18 -3.59
C PHE A 72 -12.95 -10.06 -3.99
N ASP A 73 -13.63 -9.07 -3.45
CA ASP A 73 -15.03 -8.78 -3.79
C ASP A 73 -15.12 -7.79 -4.97
N PRO A 74 -15.64 -8.20 -6.15
CA PRO A 74 -15.74 -7.32 -7.31
C PRO A 74 -16.59 -6.07 -7.08
N ALA A 75 -17.64 -6.14 -6.25
CA ALA A 75 -18.50 -5.00 -5.98
C ALA A 75 -17.76 -3.95 -5.13
N LEU A 76 -16.96 -4.41 -4.15
CA LEU A 76 -16.11 -3.53 -3.35
C LEU A 76 -14.96 -2.93 -4.17
N ILE A 77 -14.36 -3.70 -5.08
CA ILE A 77 -13.36 -3.17 -6.02
C ILE A 77 -13.95 -2.04 -6.87
N ALA A 78 -15.14 -2.25 -7.44
CA ALA A 78 -15.81 -1.24 -8.24
C ALA A 78 -16.14 0.02 -7.43
N ALA A 79 -16.69 -0.14 -6.23
CA ALA A 79 -16.96 1.00 -5.33
C ALA A 79 -15.68 1.74 -4.93
N GLY A 80 -14.62 1.01 -4.59
CA GLY A 80 -13.33 1.58 -4.21
C GLY A 80 -12.65 2.34 -5.34
N ARG A 81 -12.81 1.90 -6.58
CA ARG A 81 -12.32 2.61 -7.78
C ARG A 81 -12.97 3.98 -7.93
N GLU A 82 -14.29 4.07 -7.74
CA GLU A 82 -15.00 5.36 -7.82
C GLU A 82 -14.57 6.31 -6.71
N ILE A 83 -14.33 5.80 -5.49
CA ILE A 83 -13.78 6.58 -4.39
C ILE A 83 -12.36 7.05 -4.70
N PHE A 84 -11.51 6.17 -5.26
CA PHE A 84 -10.14 6.52 -5.63
C PHE A 84 -10.10 7.70 -6.62
N LYS A 85 -11.01 7.70 -7.59
CA LYS A 85 -11.10 8.71 -8.65
C LYS A 85 -11.80 10.00 -8.22
N GLY A 86 -12.90 9.88 -7.48
CA GLY A 86 -13.83 10.99 -7.24
C GLY A 86 -14.02 11.37 -5.77
N GLY A 87 -13.39 10.67 -4.83
CA GLY A 87 -13.34 11.01 -3.41
C GLY A 87 -14.68 10.95 -2.69
N LYS A 88 -15.78 10.62 -3.36
CA LYS A 88 -17.12 10.59 -2.77
C LYS A 88 -17.29 9.35 -1.89
N LEU A 89 -17.65 9.58 -0.63
CA LEU A 89 -17.97 8.53 0.32
C LEU A 89 -19.50 8.40 0.47
N ALA A 90 -19.95 7.46 1.31
CA ALA A 90 -21.36 7.36 1.68
C ALA A 90 -21.86 8.65 2.37
N GLN A 91 -21.01 9.24 3.21
CA GLN A 91 -21.23 10.54 3.83
C GLN A 91 -19.99 11.42 3.67
N GLY A 92 -20.16 12.56 2.98
CA GLY A 92 -19.09 13.51 2.70
C GLY A 92 -18.19 13.11 1.53
N THR A 93 -17.06 13.80 1.42
CA THR A 93 -16.07 13.62 0.36
C THR A 93 -14.67 13.74 0.95
N LEU A 94 -13.69 13.13 0.30
CA LEU A 94 -12.28 13.38 0.60
C LEU A 94 -11.91 14.82 0.22
N THR A 95 -10.92 15.39 0.91
CA THR A 95 -10.43 16.75 0.62
C THR A 95 -9.67 16.84 -0.70
N SER A 96 -9.06 15.73 -1.12
CA SER A 96 -8.56 15.49 -2.48
C SER A 96 -8.70 14.00 -2.82
N ASN A 97 -8.83 13.69 -4.11
CA ASN A 97 -8.96 12.32 -4.60
C ASN A 97 -7.59 11.66 -4.63
N CYS A 98 -7.56 10.33 -4.54
CA CYS A 98 -6.30 9.59 -4.62
C CYS A 98 -5.60 9.82 -5.97
N SER A 99 -6.38 9.88 -7.06
CA SER A 99 -5.89 10.13 -8.42
C SER A 99 -5.35 11.54 -8.66
N ASP A 100 -5.61 12.49 -7.76
CA ASP A 100 -5.07 13.86 -7.89
C ASP A 100 -3.56 13.87 -7.65
N CYS A 101 -3.07 12.93 -6.82
CA CYS A 101 -1.65 12.81 -6.48
C CYS A 101 -1.01 11.52 -7.01
N HIS A 102 -1.74 10.41 -7.09
CA HIS A 102 -1.20 9.10 -7.45
C HIS A 102 -1.66 8.64 -8.83
N ALA A 103 -0.71 8.33 -9.71
CA ALA A 103 -1.00 7.62 -10.94
C ALA A 103 -1.25 6.13 -10.67
N MET A 104 -2.19 5.53 -11.39
CA MET A 104 -2.42 4.08 -11.35
C MET A 104 -2.90 3.57 -12.70
N LYS A 105 -2.27 2.52 -13.21
CA LYS A 105 -2.83 1.65 -14.25
C LYS A 105 -3.45 0.42 -13.56
N PRO A 106 -4.78 0.30 -13.53
CA PRO A 106 -5.44 -0.77 -12.79
C PRO A 106 -5.14 -2.15 -13.36
N VAL A 107 -5.10 -3.17 -12.50
CA VAL A 107 -4.76 -4.55 -12.90
C VAL A 107 -5.78 -5.21 -13.83
N ASP A 108 -7.02 -4.72 -13.87
CA ASP A 108 -8.06 -5.21 -14.77
C ASP A 108 -7.93 -4.67 -16.21
N GLY A 109 -6.88 -3.91 -16.51
CA GLY A 109 -6.58 -3.42 -17.85
C GLY A 109 -7.44 -2.24 -18.32
N THR A 110 -8.21 -1.64 -17.40
CA THR A 110 -8.96 -0.41 -17.66
C THR A 110 -8.04 0.81 -17.81
N GLU A 111 -8.63 1.95 -18.19
CA GLU A 111 -7.91 3.21 -18.35
C GLU A 111 -7.16 3.63 -17.07
N SER A 112 -6.04 4.33 -17.26
CA SER A 112 -5.26 4.89 -16.16
C SER A 112 -6.10 5.84 -15.31
N LEU A 113 -5.90 5.77 -14.00
CA LEU A 113 -6.51 6.65 -13.01
C LEU A 113 -5.45 7.66 -12.54
N GLY A 114 -5.64 8.92 -12.95
CA GLY A 114 -4.72 10.01 -12.65
C GLY A 114 -3.38 9.91 -13.40
N ASP A 115 -2.75 11.06 -13.60
CA ASP A 115 -1.40 11.16 -14.17
C ASP A 115 -0.31 11.26 -13.07
N GLY A 116 -0.74 11.37 -11.81
CA GLY A 116 0.12 11.60 -10.66
C GLY A 116 0.60 13.05 -10.55
N ALA A 117 0.93 13.50 -9.34
CA ALA A 117 1.43 14.86 -9.09
C ALA A 117 2.94 15.01 -9.36
N GLY A 118 3.55 14.04 -10.04
CA GLY A 118 4.97 14.02 -10.42
C GLY A 118 5.87 13.23 -9.46
N PRO A 119 7.19 13.50 -9.47
CA PRO A 119 8.15 12.75 -8.67
C PRO A 119 7.88 12.85 -7.16
N GLY A 120 7.96 11.71 -6.47
CA GLY A 120 7.74 11.62 -5.03
C GLY A 120 6.31 11.22 -4.62
N TYR A 121 5.39 11.12 -5.58
CA TYR A 121 4.10 10.48 -5.38
C TYR A 121 4.16 9.07 -6.01
N PRO A 122 4.21 8.00 -5.20
CA PRO A 122 4.40 6.67 -5.73
C PRO A 122 3.26 6.29 -6.66
N THR A 123 3.61 5.79 -7.84
CA THR A 123 2.69 5.13 -8.75
C THR A 123 2.13 3.90 -8.05
N LEU A 124 0.81 3.77 -8.05
CA LEU A 124 0.11 2.71 -7.35
C LEU A 124 -0.27 1.53 -8.27
N THR A 125 0.16 1.56 -9.53
CA THR A 125 0.12 0.42 -10.45
C THR A 125 0.81 -0.80 -9.82
N GLY A 126 0.08 -1.88 -9.60
CA GLY A 126 0.68 -3.07 -8.99
C GLY A 126 1.07 -2.91 -7.51
N TYR A 127 0.60 -1.85 -6.84
CA TYR A 127 1.09 -1.44 -5.51
C TYR A 127 1.17 -2.62 -4.52
N ALA A 128 2.31 -2.70 -3.83
CA ALA A 128 2.64 -3.75 -2.86
C ALA A 128 2.61 -5.19 -3.41
N GLY A 129 2.48 -5.38 -4.73
CA GLY A 129 2.65 -6.67 -5.41
C GLY A 129 4.12 -7.03 -5.62
N LYS A 130 4.37 -8.25 -6.12
CA LYS A 130 5.73 -8.81 -6.29
C LYS A 130 6.63 -7.90 -7.12
N GLN A 131 6.21 -7.56 -8.33
CA GLN A 131 7.00 -6.73 -9.24
C GLN A 131 7.26 -5.34 -8.66
N TRP A 132 6.21 -4.68 -8.14
CA TRP A 132 6.31 -3.36 -7.52
C TRP A 132 7.34 -3.35 -6.37
N LEU A 133 7.31 -4.36 -5.49
CA LEU A 133 8.25 -4.48 -4.38
C LEU A 133 9.67 -4.76 -4.85
N GLN A 134 9.85 -5.60 -5.87
CA GLN A 134 11.17 -5.87 -6.46
C GLN A 134 11.79 -4.58 -7.01
N ASP A 135 11.02 -3.80 -7.76
CA ASP A 135 11.49 -2.56 -8.36
C ASP A 135 11.74 -1.47 -7.30
N PHE A 136 10.85 -1.38 -6.31
CA PHE A 136 11.00 -0.46 -5.17
C PHE A 136 12.27 -0.76 -4.36
N VAL A 137 12.55 -2.03 -4.03
CA VAL A 137 13.76 -2.39 -3.28
C VAL A 137 15.03 -2.16 -4.10
N LYS A 138 14.98 -2.38 -5.42
CA LYS A 138 16.11 -2.09 -6.32
C LYS A 138 16.47 -0.61 -6.32
N ASN A 139 15.48 0.26 -6.55
CA ASN A 139 15.67 1.69 -6.63
C ASN A 139 14.48 2.47 -6.04
N PRO A 140 14.43 2.66 -4.71
CA PRO A 140 13.33 3.36 -4.05
C PRO A 140 13.29 4.87 -4.35
N ALA A 141 14.38 5.43 -4.88
CA ALA A 141 14.50 6.82 -5.31
C ALA A 141 14.02 7.08 -6.75
N HIS A 142 13.53 6.05 -7.45
CA HIS A 142 12.93 6.21 -8.78
C HIS A 142 11.70 7.13 -8.70
N GLU A 143 11.44 7.88 -9.79
CA GLU A 143 10.33 8.85 -9.85
C GLU A 143 8.95 8.22 -9.65
N SER A 144 8.78 6.97 -10.08
CA SER A 144 7.56 6.18 -9.87
C SER A 144 7.34 5.73 -8.42
N PHE A 145 8.30 5.97 -7.53
CA PHE A 145 8.19 5.69 -6.10
C PHE A 145 8.26 7.00 -5.31
N TYR A 146 9.27 7.16 -4.47
CA TYR A 146 9.38 8.31 -3.57
C TYR A 146 10.39 9.36 -4.07
N GLY A 147 11.03 9.14 -5.22
CA GLY A 147 11.98 10.10 -5.77
C GLY A 147 13.23 10.29 -4.90
N VAL A 148 14.15 11.15 -5.33
CA VAL A 148 15.39 11.42 -4.58
C VAL A 148 15.12 12.21 -3.30
N GLU A 149 14.16 13.16 -3.36
CA GLU A 149 13.90 14.11 -2.27
C GLU A 149 13.05 13.56 -1.13
N ARG A 150 12.20 12.55 -1.40
CA ARG A 150 11.29 11.96 -0.41
C ARG A 150 11.62 10.50 -0.14
N ASN A 151 12.88 10.10 -0.25
CA ASN A 151 13.32 8.73 0.02
C ASN A 151 14.49 8.69 1.00
N LEU A 152 14.43 7.72 1.92
CA LEU A 152 15.52 7.40 2.86
C LEU A 152 16.12 6.01 2.64
N MET A 153 15.40 5.15 1.92
CA MET A 153 15.84 3.78 1.71
C MET A 153 16.97 3.78 0.68
N PRO A 154 18.15 3.20 0.97
CA PRO A 154 19.19 3.07 -0.04
C PRO A 154 18.77 2.08 -1.14
N PRO A 155 19.31 2.19 -2.35
CA PRO A 155 19.10 1.17 -3.38
C PRO A 155 19.80 -0.14 -3.02
N PHE A 156 19.18 -1.27 -3.37
CA PHE A 156 19.71 -2.61 -3.13
C PHE A 156 20.05 -3.39 -4.41
N GLU A 157 19.87 -2.80 -5.59
CA GLU A 157 20.16 -3.46 -6.87
C GLU A 157 21.59 -4.04 -6.95
N ALA A 158 22.60 -3.30 -6.44
CA ALA A 158 23.98 -3.77 -6.40
C ALA A 158 24.32 -4.62 -5.14
N LYS A 159 23.37 -4.77 -4.21
CA LYS A 159 23.58 -5.43 -2.90
C LYS A 159 22.91 -6.79 -2.80
N LEU A 160 21.89 -7.04 -3.63
CA LEU A 160 21.14 -8.29 -3.66
C LEU A 160 21.20 -8.87 -5.06
N SER A 161 21.52 -10.16 -5.16
CA SER A 161 21.28 -10.90 -6.39
C SER A 161 19.78 -10.97 -6.69
N GLN A 162 19.43 -11.18 -7.97
CA GLN A 162 18.03 -11.34 -8.36
C GLN A 162 17.34 -12.50 -7.61
N LYS A 163 18.09 -13.56 -7.25
CA LYS A 163 17.59 -14.69 -6.47
C LYS A 163 17.27 -14.28 -5.03
N GLU A 164 18.18 -13.59 -4.35
CA GLU A 164 17.97 -13.12 -2.97
C GLU A 164 16.82 -12.14 -2.88
N LEU A 165 16.75 -11.19 -3.81
CA LEU A 165 15.64 -10.25 -3.90
C LEU A 165 14.30 -10.98 -4.09
N THR A 166 14.25 -11.97 -4.99
CA THR A 166 13.03 -12.75 -5.22
C THR A 166 12.61 -13.51 -3.97
N LEU A 167 13.55 -14.17 -3.27
CA LEU A 167 13.25 -14.89 -2.02
C LEU A 167 12.74 -13.95 -0.91
N LEU A 168 13.37 -12.78 -0.76
CA LEU A 168 12.93 -11.77 0.20
C LEU A 168 11.51 -11.30 -0.10
N ILE A 169 11.22 -10.95 -1.36
CA ILE A 169 9.88 -10.47 -1.74
C ILE A 169 8.84 -11.58 -1.61
N ASP A 170 9.16 -12.81 -2.03
CA ASP A 170 8.28 -13.97 -1.89
C ASP A 170 7.93 -14.22 -0.42
N TRP A 171 8.91 -14.11 0.49
CA TRP A 171 8.67 -14.15 1.93
C TRP A 171 7.76 -13.01 2.41
N MET A 172 8.04 -11.76 2.01
CA MET A 172 7.25 -10.58 2.40
C MET A 172 5.78 -10.64 1.95
N ILE A 173 5.53 -11.22 0.77
CA ILE A 173 4.17 -11.35 0.23
C ILE A 173 3.52 -12.69 0.57
N GLY A 174 4.17 -13.57 1.32
CA GLY A 174 3.60 -14.88 1.65
C GLY A 174 3.59 -15.89 0.51
N ASP A 175 4.27 -15.62 -0.61
CA ASP A 175 4.38 -16.50 -1.78
C ASP A 175 5.54 -17.49 -1.63
N TYR A 176 5.50 -18.30 -0.58
CA TYR A 176 6.50 -19.32 -0.31
C TYR A 176 5.84 -20.59 0.21
N PHE A 177 6.55 -21.71 0.05
CA PHE A 177 6.08 -23.00 0.56
C PHE A 177 5.93 -22.96 2.08
N ARG A 178 4.72 -23.24 2.56
CA ARG A 178 4.43 -23.45 3.98
C ARG A 178 4.19 -24.94 4.19
N SER A 179 5.08 -25.62 4.90
CA SER A 179 4.83 -27.00 5.32
C SER A 179 3.67 -27.02 6.30
N ASN A 180 2.69 -27.89 6.08
CA ASN A 180 1.62 -28.16 7.05
C ASN A 180 2.22 -28.89 8.26
N HIS A 181 2.90 -28.17 9.16
CA HIS A 181 3.15 -28.71 10.49
C HIS A 181 1.84 -28.64 11.27
N VAL A 182 1.10 -29.75 11.19
CA VAL A 182 0.18 -30.15 12.25
C VAL A 182 0.99 -30.17 13.53
N GLU A 183 0.67 -29.30 14.48
CA GLU A 183 1.10 -29.47 15.87
C GLU A 183 0.56 -30.82 16.33
N ALA A 184 1.40 -31.85 16.24
CA ALA A 184 1.12 -33.15 16.82
C ALA A 184 1.26 -33.02 18.35
N GLY A 185 0.23 -32.45 18.98
CA GLY A 185 -0.10 -32.69 20.37
C GLY A 185 -0.48 -34.16 20.53
N GLY A 186 0.54 -35.03 20.57
CA GLY A 186 0.40 -36.45 20.86
C GLY A 186 1.38 -36.80 21.96
N GLU A 187 0.86 -36.96 23.17
CA GLU A 187 1.59 -37.48 24.32
C GLU A 187 2.39 -38.73 23.93
N ARG A 188 3.72 -38.68 24.11
CA ARG A 188 4.51 -39.90 24.19
C ARG A 188 4.21 -40.53 25.54
N LYS A 189 3.35 -41.55 25.55
CA LYS A 189 3.28 -42.51 26.64
C LYS A 189 4.42 -43.51 26.45
N GLU A 190 5.35 -43.49 27.39
CA GLU A 190 6.24 -44.63 27.69
C GLU A 190 5.47 -45.71 28.46
#